data_AF-A0A7V1I0C6-F1
#
_entry.id   AF-A0A7V1I0C6-F1
#
_cell.length_a   1.000
_cell.length_b   1.000
_cell.length_c   1.000
_cell.angle_alpha   90.00
_cell.angle_beta   90.00
_cell.angle_gamma   90.00
#
_symmetry.space_group_name_H-M   'P 1'
#
loop_
_entity.id
_entity.type
_entity.pdbx_description
1 polymer ?
#
loop_
_entity_poly.entity_id
_entity_poly.type
_entity_poly.pdbx_seq_one_letter_code
_entity_poly.pdbx_strand_id
1 'polypeptide(L)'
;MQKNDMTRARPVKYVCHMAAVIMFALHPGAGLAHASFEIFEIHYSDAGELEGAVMALLSESGKVSVNSSSNSLIVKDNPKVLRQVRQMIARLDRKLKNIRIEVEFIEKASLDKTGANIKWGTGDSGWSVGVISRAPGGRVSAGLTARRSDFKGKKKQFLVIMENRPGRIFAGESMPVTNYFSQYGRNHGYLAQNTQFKNVGVSFSVKASVAGKGKLRITLEPEVSYYDRKRNSFPVKNAATTLVMDDPGTIVIASSGDNKDSLSVNFLRGINKKDSKSEFVMILTARSEK
;
A
#
# COMPACT_ATOMS: atom_id res chain seq x y z
N MET A 1 -51.36 -69.22 -73.52
CA MET A 1 -51.93 -67.94 -74.02
C MET A 1 -52.35 -67.14 -72.80
N GLN A 2 -51.98 -65.84 -72.73
CA GLN A 2 -52.27 -64.85 -71.66
C GLN A 2 -51.53 -65.06 -70.31
N LYS A 3 -50.55 -64.25 -69.88
CA LYS A 3 -50.43 -62.80 -69.49
C LYS A 3 -50.88 -62.47 -68.06
N ASN A 4 -49.96 -61.77 -67.36
CA ASN A 4 -50.09 -60.94 -66.14
C ASN A 4 -50.42 -61.70 -64.83
N ASP A 5 -49.93 -61.35 -63.65
CA ASP A 5 -49.42 -60.08 -63.12
C ASP A 5 -48.58 -60.33 -61.84
N MET A 6 -47.93 -59.27 -61.36
CA MET A 6 -47.45 -58.97 -60.00
C MET A 6 -45.96 -58.65 -59.89
N THR A 7 -45.78 -57.35 -59.64
CA THR A 7 -44.59 -56.53 -59.62
C THR A 7 -43.72 -56.69 -58.37
N ARG A 8 -42.41 -56.69 -58.64
CA ARG A 8 -41.23 -56.54 -57.78
C ARG A 8 -41.39 -55.67 -56.52
N ALA A 9 -41.00 -56.23 -55.38
CA ALA A 9 -40.52 -55.49 -54.21
C ALA A 9 -39.04 -55.06 -54.39
N ARG A 10 -38.71 -53.82 -53.99
CA ARG A 10 -37.34 -53.33 -53.80
C ARG A 10 -37.08 -53.16 -52.29
N PRO A 11 -35.88 -53.44 -51.77
CA PRO A 11 -35.40 -52.79 -50.55
C PRO A 11 -34.42 -51.65 -50.87
N VAL A 12 -34.65 -50.50 -50.25
CA VAL A 12 -33.76 -49.33 -50.20
C VAL A 12 -32.95 -49.42 -48.91
N LYS A 13 -31.64 -49.65 -48.97
CA LYS A 13 -30.70 -49.36 -47.87
C LYS A 13 -29.25 -49.21 -48.39
N TYR A 14 -28.88 -48.07 -48.98
CA TYR A 14 -27.47 -47.68 -49.14
C TYR A 14 -27.32 -46.16 -49.37
N VAL A 15 -27.56 -45.35 -48.34
CA VAL A 15 -27.05 -43.97 -48.29
C VAL A 15 -26.81 -43.62 -46.82
N CYS A 16 -25.61 -43.82 -46.29
CA CYS A 16 -25.10 -43.06 -45.14
C CYS A 16 -23.64 -43.33 -44.69
N HIS A 17 -22.84 -44.16 -45.38
CA HIS A 17 -21.48 -44.50 -44.89
C HIS A 17 -20.31 -43.90 -45.67
N MET A 18 -20.56 -43.02 -46.63
CA MET A 18 -19.51 -42.41 -47.48
C MET A 18 -19.38 -40.89 -47.32
N ALA A 19 -19.93 -40.30 -46.24
CA ALA A 19 -19.80 -38.86 -45.97
C ALA A 19 -18.98 -38.53 -44.71
N ALA A 20 -18.62 -39.52 -43.88
CA ALA A 20 -17.95 -39.28 -42.60
C ALA A 20 -16.40 -39.37 -42.65
N VAL A 21 -15.81 -39.79 -43.78
CA VAL A 21 -14.35 -40.01 -43.88
C VAL A 21 -13.63 -38.87 -44.62
N ILE A 22 -14.35 -37.95 -45.27
CA ILE A 22 -13.76 -36.85 -46.05
C ILE A 22 -13.77 -35.51 -45.28
N MET A 23 -14.37 -35.46 -44.08
CA MET A 23 -14.31 -34.31 -43.15
C MET A 23 -13.32 -34.55 -42.00
N PHE A 24 -12.17 -35.18 -42.28
CA PHE A 24 -11.06 -35.30 -41.30
C PHE A 24 -9.67 -35.07 -41.93
N ALA A 25 -9.58 -34.54 -43.15
CA ALA A 25 -8.31 -34.39 -43.86
C ALA A 25 -8.05 -32.98 -44.42
N LEU A 26 -8.64 -31.94 -43.82
CA LEU A 26 -8.31 -30.54 -44.13
C LEU A 26 -8.35 -29.68 -42.86
N HIS A 27 -7.49 -29.99 -41.89
CA HIS A 27 -6.92 -28.94 -41.06
C HIS A 27 -5.57 -28.58 -41.68
N PRO A 28 -5.45 -27.44 -42.41
CA PRO A 28 -4.15 -26.93 -42.79
C PRO A 28 -3.37 -26.74 -41.49
N GLY A 29 -2.14 -27.26 -41.45
CA GLY A 29 -1.35 -27.40 -40.24
C GLY A 29 -1.58 -26.27 -39.25
N ALA A 30 -2.21 -26.61 -38.12
CA ALA A 30 -2.06 -25.83 -36.91
C ALA A 30 -0.57 -25.89 -36.62
N GLY A 31 0.16 -24.86 -37.09
CA GLY A 31 1.57 -24.74 -36.85
C GLY A 31 1.77 -24.98 -35.38
N LEU A 32 2.53 -26.01 -35.04
CA LEU A 32 3.00 -26.24 -33.69
C LEU A 32 3.69 -24.94 -33.29
N ALA A 33 2.96 -24.07 -32.59
CA ALA A 33 3.50 -22.87 -32.02
C ALA A 33 4.43 -23.41 -30.94
N HIS A 34 5.69 -23.59 -31.31
CA HIS A 34 6.70 -24.13 -30.43
C HIS A 34 6.73 -23.22 -29.19
N ALA A 35 6.27 -23.78 -28.07
CA ALA A 35 6.24 -23.08 -26.80
C ALA A 35 7.68 -22.65 -26.48
N SER A 36 7.92 -21.35 -26.58
CA SER A 36 9.22 -20.74 -26.35
C SER A 36 9.26 -20.27 -24.90
N PHE A 37 10.44 -20.25 -24.30
CA PHE A 37 10.63 -19.67 -22.97
C PHE A 37 11.45 -18.39 -23.07
N GLU A 38 11.15 -17.43 -22.22
CA GLU A 38 11.88 -16.17 -22.08
C GLU A 38 12.03 -15.83 -20.60
N ILE A 39 13.16 -15.23 -20.26
CA ILE A 39 13.47 -14.75 -18.90
C ILE A 39 13.34 -13.23 -18.92
N PHE A 40 12.49 -12.71 -18.04
CA PHE A 40 12.27 -11.27 -17.84
C PHE A 40 12.87 -10.83 -16.51
N GLU A 41 13.94 -10.05 -16.56
CA GLU A 41 14.54 -9.44 -15.38
C GLU A 41 13.72 -8.23 -14.93
N ILE A 42 13.36 -8.20 -13.64
CA ILE A 42 12.57 -7.12 -13.04
C ILE A 42 13.50 -6.24 -12.19
N HIS A 43 13.50 -4.94 -12.44
CA HIS A 43 14.49 -4.01 -11.88
C HIS A 43 13.94 -3.16 -10.73
N TYR A 44 12.69 -2.74 -10.81
CA TYR A 44 12.09 -1.76 -9.88
C TYR A 44 10.94 -2.34 -9.05
N SER A 45 10.28 -3.37 -9.55
CA SER A 45 9.20 -4.08 -8.85
C SER A 45 9.65 -5.45 -8.33
N ASP A 46 8.84 -6.06 -7.48
CA ASP A 46 9.01 -7.47 -7.12
C ASP A 46 8.42 -8.37 -8.21
N ALA A 47 9.16 -9.40 -8.62
CA ALA A 47 8.73 -10.32 -9.66
C ALA A 47 7.44 -11.07 -9.26
N GLY A 48 7.26 -11.40 -7.99
CA GLY A 48 6.05 -12.06 -7.48
C GLY A 48 4.81 -11.16 -7.56
N GLU A 49 4.97 -9.84 -7.41
CA GLU A 49 3.86 -8.89 -7.60
C GLU A 49 3.40 -8.80 -9.07
N LEU A 50 4.30 -9.04 -10.02
CA LEU A 50 3.99 -9.02 -11.45
C LEU A 50 3.48 -10.37 -11.97
N GLU A 51 3.73 -11.48 -11.27
CA GLU A 51 3.34 -12.83 -11.66
C GLU A 51 1.84 -12.91 -11.96
N GLY A 52 0.98 -12.43 -11.06
CA GLY A 52 -0.47 -12.50 -11.22
C GLY A 52 -0.98 -11.72 -12.44
N ALA A 53 -0.35 -10.58 -12.76
CA ALA A 53 -0.68 -9.82 -13.97
C ALA A 53 -0.24 -10.57 -15.23
N VAL A 54 0.94 -11.21 -15.20
CA VAL A 54 1.46 -12.03 -16.31
C VAL A 54 0.60 -13.26 -16.52
N MET A 55 0.19 -13.97 -15.46
CA MET A 55 -0.70 -15.14 -15.54
C MET A 55 -1.98 -14.85 -16.30
N ALA A 56 -2.58 -13.67 -16.11
CA ALA A 56 -3.80 -13.27 -16.80
C ALA A 56 -3.63 -13.08 -18.32
N LEU A 57 -2.40 -12.94 -18.81
CA LEU A 57 -2.10 -12.82 -20.25
C LEU A 57 -1.66 -14.14 -20.90
N LEU A 58 -1.40 -15.18 -20.11
CA LEU A 58 -0.91 -16.46 -20.63
C LEU A 58 -2.00 -17.22 -21.39
N SER A 59 -1.59 -18.05 -22.35
CA SER A 59 -2.47 -19.03 -22.98
C SER A 59 -2.80 -20.18 -22.02
N GLU A 60 -3.78 -21.02 -22.37
CA GLU A 60 -4.14 -22.21 -21.58
C GLU A 60 -2.94 -23.16 -21.33
N SER A 61 -1.97 -23.16 -22.25
CA SER A 61 -0.74 -23.96 -22.16
C SER A 61 0.45 -23.22 -21.56
N GLY A 62 0.29 -21.92 -21.29
CA GLY A 62 1.33 -21.05 -20.80
C GLY A 62 1.70 -21.34 -19.35
N LYS A 63 2.99 -21.15 -19.02
CA LYS A 63 3.49 -21.26 -17.64
C LYS A 63 4.33 -20.05 -17.29
N VAL A 64 4.21 -19.59 -16.05
CA VAL A 64 5.12 -18.61 -15.44
C VAL A 64 5.71 -19.20 -14.18
N SER A 65 6.95 -18.84 -13.89
CA SER A 65 7.66 -19.18 -12.66
C SER A 65 8.44 -17.96 -12.20
N VAL A 66 8.42 -17.70 -10.89
CA VAL A 66 9.17 -16.61 -10.26
C VAL A 66 10.51 -17.16 -9.77
N ASN A 67 11.60 -16.52 -10.18
CA ASN A 67 12.89 -16.69 -9.55
C ASN A 67 13.13 -15.56 -8.55
N SER A 68 12.87 -15.81 -7.27
CA SER A 68 13.04 -14.81 -6.21
C SER A 68 14.51 -14.45 -5.94
N SER A 69 15.48 -15.30 -6.28
CA SER A 69 16.90 -14.99 -6.02
C SER A 69 17.47 -13.98 -7.00
N SER A 70 17.00 -13.99 -8.26
CA SER A 70 17.41 -13.06 -9.31
C SER A 70 16.34 -11.99 -9.63
N ASN A 71 15.22 -11.97 -8.90
CA ASN A 71 14.06 -11.12 -9.16
C ASN A 71 13.64 -11.16 -10.65
N SER A 72 13.40 -12.36 -11.18
CA SER A 72 13.09 -12.56 -12.60
C SER A 72 11.85 -13.45 -12.80
N LEU A 73 11.13 -13.22 -13.90
CA LEU A 73 10.03 -14.07 -14.34
C LEU A 73 10.47 -14.95 -15.50
N ILE A 74 10.30 -16.26 -15.35
CA ILE A 74 10.52 -17.23 -16.42
C ILE A 74 9.15 -17.56 -17.00
N VAL A 75 8.91 -17.19 -18.25
CA VAL A 75 7.61 -17.38 -18.90
C VAL A 75 7.78 -18.29 -20.11
N LYS A 76 6.92 -19.30 -20.22
CA LYS A 76 6.85 -20.21 -21.35
C LYS A 76 5.50 -20.09 -22.03
N ASP A 77 5.48 -19.62 -23.28
CA ASP A 77 4.25 -19.48 -24.07
C ASP A 77 4.56 -19.34 -25.57
N ASN A 78 3.53 -19.08 -26.38
CA ASN A 78 3.63 -18.71 -27.78
C ASN A 78 4.40 -17.37 -27.92
N PRO A 79 5.32 -17.25 -28.91
CA PRO A 79 6.03 -16.01 -29.21
C PRO A 79 5.16 -14.74 -29.29
N LYS A 80 3.88 -14.86 -29.72
CA LYS A 80 2.94 -13.73 -29.75
C LYS A 80 2.58 -13.23 -28.34
N VAL A 81 2.35 -14.13 -27.40
CA VAL A 81 2.04 -13.82 -26.00
C VAL A 81 3.28 -13.28 -25.30
N LEU A 82 4.46 -13.88 -25.52
CA LEU A 82 5.72 -13.37 -24.95
C LEU A 82 5.99 -11.91 -25.34
N ARG A 83 5.64 -11.49 -26.57
CA ARG A 83 5.70 -10.06 -26.96
C ARG A 83 4.75 -9.17 -26.16
N GLN A 84 3.53 -9.64 -25.88
CA GLN A 84 2.56 -8.91 -25.06
C GLN A 84 3.01 -8.81 -23.61
N VAL A 85 3.52 -9.91 -23.04
CA VAL A 85 4.11 -9.95 -21.70
C VAL A 85 5.26 -8.96 -21.59
N ARG A 86 6.20 -8.94 -22.56
CA ARG A 86 7.31 -7.97 -22.60
C ARG A 86 6.81 -6.53 -22.58
N GLN A 87 5.81 -6.21 -23.41
CA GLN A 87 5.24 -4.86 -23.46
C GLN A 87 4.53 -4.48 -22.16
N MET A 88 3.87 -5.42 -21.50
CA MET A 88 3.23 -5.19 -20.21
C MET A 88 4.27 -4.96 -19.11
N ILE A 89 5.27 -5.83 -18.99
CA ILE A 89 6.35 -5.69 -18.01
C ILE A 89 7.06 -4.36 -18.19
N ALA A 90 7.38 -3.95 -19.42
CA ALA A 90 8.02 -2.66 -19.70
C ALA A 90 7.17 -1.44 -19.27
N ARG A 91 5.84 -1.58 -19.15
CA ARG A 91 4.96 -0.51 -18.66
C ARG A 91 4.81 -0.51 -17.14
N LEU A 92 4.91 -1.67 -16.51
CA LEU A 92 4.72 -1.86 -15.08
C LEU A 92 6.03 -1.71 -14.29
N ASP A 93 7.13 -2.26 -14.79
CA ASP A 93 8.46 -2.18 -14.19
C ASP A 93 9.13 -0.84 -14.49
N ARG A 94 8.52 0.23 -13.97
CA ARG A 94 9.02 1.60 -14.06
C ARG A 94 9.71 2.01 -12.77
N LYS A 95 10.70 2.88 -12.87
CA LYS A 95 11.34 3.51 -11.71
C LYS A 95 10.28 4.23 -10.87
N LEU A 96 10.04 3.74 -9.65
CA LEU A 96 9.17 4.39 -8.68
C LEU A 96 9.82 5.68 -8.18
N LYS A 97 8.98 6.67 -7.83
CA LYS A 97 9.49 7.91 -7.23
C LYS A 97 9.73 7.72 -5.74
N ASN A 98 10.79 8.35 -5.24
CA ASN A 98 10.97 8.52 -3.80
C ASN A 98 10.12 9.70 -3.35
N ILE A 99 9.42 9.54 -2.23
CA ILE A 99 8.60 10.58 -1.61
C ILE A 99 9.17 10.82 -0.22
N ARG A 100 9.69 12.03 -0.01
CA ARG A 100 10.14 12.50 1.29
C ARG A 100 8.95 13.10 2.02
N ILE A 101 8.71 12.61 3.22
CA ILE A 101 7.62 12.99 4.11
C ILE A 101 8.24 13.51 5.38
N GLU A 102 7.88 14.73 5.77
CA GLU A 102 8.37 15.40 6.97
C GLU A 102 7.18 15.72 7.87
N VAL A 103 7.24 15.27 9.11
CA VAL A 103 6.25 15.54 10.14
C VAL A 103 6.88 16.44 11.19
N GLU A 104 6.27 17.60 11.40
CA GLU A 104 6.65 18.56 12.41
C GLU A 104 5.53 18.74 13.45
N PHE A 105 5.93 18.75 14.72
CA PHE A 105 5.07 19.12 15.84
C PHE A 105 5.41 20.54 16.24
N ILE A 106 4.46 21.46 16.10
CA ILE A 106 4.63 22.88 16.42
C ILE A 106 3.58 23.26 17.46
N GLU A 107 3.96 24.07 18.44
CA GLU A 107 3.00 24.69 19.36
C GLU A 107 2.13 25.70 18.60
N LYS A 108 0.82 25.64 18.79
CA LYS A 108 -0.16 26.53 18.14
C LYS A 108 0.15 28.01 18.38
N ALA A 109 0.53 28.36 19.62
CA ALA A 109 0.94 29.71 19.98
C ALA A 109 2.16 30.23 19.18
N SER A 110 3.02 29.33 18.70
CA SER A 110 4.13 29.70 17.82
C SER A 110 3.68 29.92 16.38
N LEU A 111 2.61 29.24 15.94
CA LEU A 111 2.04 29.41 14.61
C LEU A 111 1.26 30.73 14.50
N ASP A 112 0.48 31.10 15.53
CA ASP A 112 -0.27 32.36 15.57
C ASP A 112 0.65 33.58 15.43
N LYS A 113 1.84 33.52 16.04
CA LYS A 113 2.88 34.56 15.94
C LYS A 113 3.41 34.75 14.51
N THR A 114 3.26 33.77 13.62
CA THR A 114 3.71 33.87 12.23
C THR A 114 2.69 34.55 11.30
N GLY A 115 1.47 34.82 11.79
CA GLY A 115 0.38 35.39 10.98
C GLY A 115 -0.16 34.45 9.91
N ALA A 116 0.15 33.15 9.99
CA ALA A 116 -0.36 32.13 9.09
C ALA A 116 -1.84 31.84 9.38
N ASN A 117 -2.70 31.89 8.36
CA ASN A 117 -4.10 31.53 8.50
C ASN A 117 -4.31 30.07 8.06
N ILE A 118 -4.89 29.25 8.93
CA ILE A 118 -5.28 27.87 8.61
C ILE A 118 -6.76 27.85 8.27
N LYS A 119 -7.10 27.41 7.06
CA LYS A 119 -8.48 27.10 6.70
C LYS A 119 -8.75 25.64 7.05
N TRP A 120 -9.56 25.42 8.08
CA TRP A 120 -9.92 24.10 8.57
C TRP A 120 -11.05 23.47 7.76
N GLY A 121 -10.94 22.16 7.53
CA GLY A 121 -12.01 21.29 7.08
C GLY A 121 -12.04 20.02 7.94
N THR A 122 -13.21 19.40 8.06
CA THR A 122 -13.38 18.13 8.77
C THR A 122 -13.05 16.98 7.82
N GLY A 123 -12.11 16.11 8.18
CA GLY A 123 -11.79 14.88 7.44
C GLY A 123 -12.61 13.68 7.89
N ASP A 124 -12.68 12.65 7.03
CA ASP A 124 -13.58 11.49 7.16
C ASP A 124 -13.42 10.68 8.47
N SER A 125 -12.28 10.80 9.16
CA SER A 125 -11.96 10.08 10.40
C SER A 125 -12.10 10.90 11.68
N GLY A 126 -12.78 12.05 11.63
CA GLY A 126 -12.91 12.97 12.78
C GLY A 126 -11.65 13.80 13.07
N TRP A 127 -10.71 13.81 12.13
CA TRP A 127 -9.50 14.64 12.15
C TRP A 127 -9.80 15.99 11.50
N SER A 128 -9.29 17.08 12.09
CA SER A 128 -9.35 18.41 11.50
C SER A 128 -8.14 18.62 10.58
N VAL A 129 -8.40 18.68 9.28
CA VAL A 129 -7.37 18.89 8.24
C VAL A 129 -7.42 20.34 7.80
N GLY A 130 -6.27 21.00 7.70
CA GLY A 130 -6.18 22.41 7.33
C GLY A 130 -5.17 22.66 6.22
N VAL A 131 -5.49 23.58 5.31
CA VAL A 131 -4.54 24.12 4.34
C VAL A 131 -4.06 25.48 4.83
N ILE A 132 -2.75 25.65 4.92
CA ILE A 132 -2.13 26.93 5.29
C ILE A 132 -2.22 27.85 4.07
N SER A 133 -3.00 28.93 4.17
CA SER A 133 -3.21 29.90 3.09
C SER A 133 -2.49 31.22 3.39
N ARG A 134 -1.88 31.83 2.35
CA ARG A 134 -1.21 33.13 2.44
C ARG A 134 -2.24 34.26 2.60
N ALA A 135 -2.04 35.15 3.58
CA ALA A 135 -2.76 36.42 3.65
C ALA A 135 -2.34 37.32 2.45
N PRO A 136 -3.29 38.01 1.77
CA PRO A 136 -2.95 38.94 0.69
C PRO A 136 -2.01 40.05 1.21
N GLY A 137 -0.81 40.18 0.64
CA GLY A 137 0.11 41.31 0.91
C GLY A 137 1.42 41.01 1.65
N GLY A 138 1.64 39.81 2.22
CA GLY A 138 2.89 39.49 2.94
C GLY A 138 4.02 38.96 2.04
N ARG A 139 5.21 39.57 2.08
CA ARG A 139 6.45 38.98 1.51
C ARG A 139 6.99 37.91 2.46
N VAL A 140 6.54 36.67 2.28
CA VAL A 140 7.20 35.50 2.86
C VAL A 140 7.40 34.47 1.74
N SER A 141 8.64 33.98 1.62
CA SER A 141 9.10 33.04 0.61
C SER A 141 8.22 31.78 0.56
N ALA A 142 8.02 31.25 -0.63
CA ALA A 142 7.44 29.93 -0.84
C ALA A 142 8.20 28.89 0.01
N GLY A 143 7.45 28.15 0.82
CA GLY A 143 7.95 27.34 1.93
C GLY A 143 7.98 28.15 3.22
N LEU A 144 7.28 27.68 4.25
CA LEU A 144 7.40 28.12 5.65
C LEU A 144 8.87 28.00 6.11
N THR A 145 9.72 28.88 5.62
CA THR A 145 11.08 29.10 6.08
C THR A 145 10.94 30.13 7.18
N ALA A 146 10.32 29.71 8.28
CA ALA A 146 10.53 30.37 9.54
C ALA A 146 12.05 30.40 9.73
N ARG A 147 12.59 31.61 9.89
CA ARG A 147 14.02 31.93 10.04
C ARG A 147 14.74 30.80 10.78
N ARG A 148 15.77 30.23 10.14
CA ARG A 148 16.55 29.04 10.54
C ARG A 148 17.19 29.13 11.94
N SER A 149 16.96 30.20 12.70
CA SER A 149 17.66 30.53 13.95
C SER A 149 16.79 30.58 15.22
N ASP A 150 15.46 30.58 15.16
CA ASP A 150 14.65 30.96 16.34
C ASP A 150 13.81 29.82 16.97
N PHE A 151 13.94 28.57 16.50
CA PHE A 151 13.16 27.43 17.01
C PHE A 151 14.03 26.38 17.72
N LYS A 152 14.49 26.72 18.92
CA LYS A 152 15.18 25.80 19.84
C LYS A 152 14.13 24.82 20.42
N GLY A 153 13.96 23.64 19.81
CA GLY A 153 13.14 22.55 20.37
C GLY A 153 12.28 21.69 19.43
N LYS A 154 12.32 21.86 18.10
CA LYS A 154 11.45 21.07 17.20
C LYS A 154 11.94 19.63 17.01
N LYS A 155 11.11 18.64 17.39
CA LYS A 155 11.27 17.23 17.00
C LYS A 155 10.79 17.05 15.55
N LYS A 156 11.67 17.31 14.58
CA LYS A 156 11.40 17.00 13.17
C LYS A 156 11.62 15.51 12.94
N GLN A 157 10.63 14.82 12.40
CA GLN A 157 10.77 13.45 11.95
C GLN A 157 10.59 13.43 10.43
N PHE A 158 11.52 12.81 9.72
CA PHE A 158 11.40 12.64 8.28
C PHE A 158 11.51 11.16 7.92
N LEU A 159 10.79 10.78 6.88
CA LEU A 159 10.78 9.45 6.30
C LEU A 159 10.85 9.60 4.79
N VAL A 160 11.72 8.82 4.15
CA VAL A 160 11.71 8.69 2.70
C VAL A 160 11.14 7.32 2.38
N ILE A 161 10.08 7.30 1.56
CA ILE A 161 9.44 6.06 1.12
C ILE A 161 9.42 6.00 -0.40
N MET A 162 9.45 4.79 -0.96
CA MET A 162 9.14 4.59 -2.37
C MET A 162 7.63 4.71 -2.59
N GLU A 163 7.24 5.18 -3.77
CA GLU A 163 5.84 5.26 -4.17
C GLU A 163 5.12 3.92 -3.96
N ASN A 164 3.90 3.97 -3.40
CA ASN A 164 3.05 2.82 -3.08
C ASN A 164 3.60 1.84 -2.03
N ARG A 165 4.77 2.08 -1.45
CA ARG A 165 5.34 1.28 -0.36
C ARG A 165 5.08 1.97 0.98
N PRO A 166 4.58 1.24 2.00
CA PRO A 166 4.47 1.80 3.34
C PRO A 166 5.87 1.93 3.95
N GLY A 167 6.10 3.01 4.68
CA GLY A 167 7.24 3.13 5.58
C GLY A 167 6.76 3.45 6.99
N ARG A 168 7.48 2.95 8.00
CA ARG A 168 7.12 3.13 9.40
C ARG A 168 8.28 3.73 10.19
N ILE A 169 7.99 4.71 11.04
CA ILE A 169 8.89 5.17 12.09
C ILE A 169 8.33 4.70 13.42
N PHE A 170 9.17 4.12 14.27
CA PHE A 170 8.84 3.77 15.65
C PHE A 170 9.83 4.48 16.59
N ALA A 171 9.30 5.12 17.63
CA ALA A 171 10.06 5.73 18.71
C ALA A 171 9.44 5.31 20.04
N GLY A 172 10.14 4.46 20.78
CA GLY A 172 9.60 3.86 22.00
C GLY A 172 10.59 2.92 22.69
N GLU A 173 10.07 2.18 23.66
CA GLU A 173 10.80 1.21 24.47
C GLU A 173 10.21 -0.19 24.25
N SER A 174 11.04 -1.24 24.35
CA SER A 174 10.56 -2.62 24.33
C SER A 174 10.41 -3.12 25.77
N MET A 175 9.18 -3.37 26.19
CA MET A 175 8.86 -3.77 27.55
C MET A 175 8.71 -5.30 27.65
N PRO A 176 9.40 -5.97 28.60
CA PRO A 176 9.20 -7.39 28.84
C PRO A 176 7.84 -7.61 29.51
N VAL A 177 7.01 -8.44 28.90
CA VAL A 177 5.73 -8.93 29.41
C VAL A 177 5.91 -10.38 29.82
N THR A 178 5.96 -10.61 31.13
CA THR A 178 6.13 -11.94 31.69
C THR A 178 4.79 -12.60 31.95
N ASN A 179 4.50 -13.69 31.24
CA ASN A 179 3.34 -14.54 31.50
C ASN A 179 3.78 -15.79 32.26
N TYR A 180 3.01 -16.16 33.29
CA TYR A 180 3.18 -17.41 34.03
C TYR A 180 2.14 -18.41 33.54
N PHE A 181 2.57 -19.58 33.07
CA PHE A 181 1.68 -20.68 32.74
C PHE A 181 1.96 -21.86 33.67
N SER A 182 0.91 -22.45 34.25
CA SER A 182 1.01 -23.67 35.04
C SER A 182 0.87 -24.88 34.12
N GLN A 183 1.91 -25.68 33.96
CA GLN A 183 1.81 -26.94 33.23
C GLN A 183 1.56 -28.08 34.23
N TYR A 184 0.39 -28.72 34.14
CA TYR A 184 0.07 -29.90 34.92
C TYR A 184 0.64 -31.15 34.24
N GLY A 185 1.74 -31.67 34.78
CA GLY A 185 2.25 -33.02 34.54
C GLY A 185 1.94 -33.96 35.71
N ARG A 186 1.99 -35.28 35.50
CA ARG A 186 1.53 -36.36 36.38
C ARG A 186 2.01 -36.36 37.85
N ASN A 187 2.86 -35.45 38.32
CA ASN A 187 3.07 -35.32 39.78
C ASN A 187 3.64 -34.01 40.35
N HIS A 188 4.11 -33.02 39.58
CA HIS A 188 4.48 -31.70 40.14
C HIS A 188 4.28 -30.63 39.07
N GLY A 189 3.50 -29.58 39.37
CA GLY A 189 3.30 -28.44 38.47
C GLY A 189 4.51 -27.51 38.54
N TYR A 190 5.13 -27.23 37.40
CA TYR A 190 6.15 -26.18 37.29
C TYR A 190 5.54 -24.94 36.64
N LEU A 191 5.77 -23.78 37.25
CA LEU A 191 5.45 -22.49 36.63
C LEU A 191 6.48 -22.22 35.53
N ALA A 192 6.06 -22.26 34.27
CA ALA A 192 6.88 -21.85 33.16
C ALA A 192 6.76 -20.33 32.98
N GLN A 193 7.88 -19.61 33.04
CA GLN A 193 7.95 -18.18 32.75
C GLN A 193 8.16 -17.97 31.25
N ASN A 194 7.22 -17.32 30.58
CA ASN A 194 7.38 -16.89 29.20
C ASN A 194 7.41 -15.36 29.13
N THR A 195 8.59 -14.79 28.86
CA THR A 195 8.77 -13.35 28.72
C THR A 195 8.68 -12.96 27.25
N GLN A 196 7.66 -12.20 26.88
CA GLN A 196 7.48 -11.64 25.55
C GLN A 196 7.76 -10.14 25.54
N PHE A 197 8.59 -9.67 24.63
CA PHE A 197 8.86 -8.24 24.50
C PHE A 197 7.77 -7.55 23.69
N LYS A 198 7.20 -6.47 24.25
CA LYS A 198 6.18 -5.64 23.60
C LYS A 198 6.70 -4.21 23.42
N ASN A 199 6.75 -3.78 22.17
CA ASN A 199 7.15 -2.41 21.82
C ASN A 199 6.04 -1.43 22.21
N VAL A 200 6.37 -0.45 23.05
CA VAL A 200 5.49 0.63 23.48
C VAL A 200 6.08 1.98 23.12
N GLY A 201 5.29 2.86 22.54
CA GLY A 201 5.74 4.19 22.19
C GLY A 201 4.89 4.80 21.08
N VAL A 202 5.50 5.69 20.32
CA VAL A 202 4.84 6.39 19.21
C VAL A 202 5.33 5.78 17.91
N SER A 203 4.40 5.45 17.02
CA SER A 203 4.72 4.98 15.69
C SER A 203 3.91 5.72 14.64
N PHE A 204 4.51 5.95 13.48
CA PHE A 204 3.87 6.54 12.32
C PHE A 204 4.09 5.60 11.15
N SER A 205 3.01 5.03 10.63
CA SER A 205 3.01 4.33 9.35
C SER A 205 2.52 5.29 8.27
N VAL A 206 3.25 5.39 7.16
CA VAL A 206 2.93 6.29 6.06
C VAL A 206 3.00 5.55 4.74
N LYS A 207 1.99 5.71 3.91
CA LYS A 207 1.98 5.27 2.51
C LYS A 207 1.71 6.47 1.63
N ALA A 208 2.51 6.68 0.60
CA ALA A 208 2.30 7.77 -0.35
C ALA A 208 2.32 7.28 -1.79
N SER A 209 1.53 7.93 -2.64
CA SER A 209 1.49 7.66 -4.07
C SER A 209 1.29 8.94 -4.88
N VAL A 210 1.73 8.94 -6.13
CA VAL A 210 1.52 10.07 -7.04
C VAL A 210 0.14 9.93 -7.68
N ALA A 211 -0.76 10.86 -7.38
CA ALA A 211 -2.16 10.82 -7.84
C ALA A 211 -2.35 11.40 -9.25
N GLY A 212 -1.28 11.82 -9.93
CA GLY A 212 -1.30 12.53 -11.22
C GLY A 212 -1.51 14.04 -11.07
N LYS A 213 -1.25 14.80 -12.14
CA LYS A 213 -1.38 16.28 -12.19
C LYS A 213 -0.62 17.03 -11.08
N GLY A 214 0.55 16.52 -10.67
CA GLY A 214 1.38 17.16 -9.64
C GLY A 214 0.79 17.07 -8.22
N LYS A 215 -0.01 16.03 -7.94
CA LYS A 215 -0.58 15.78 -6.61
C LYS A 215 -0.04 14.50 -5.98
N LEU A 216 0.10 14.51 -4.65
CA LEU A 216 0.43 13.36 -3.81
C LEU A 216 -0.80 12.93 -3.02
N ARG A 217 -1.04 11.62 -2.96
CA ARG A 217 -1.98 10.99 -2.02
C ARG A 217 -1.17 10.35 -0.90
N ILE A 218 -1.48 10.69 0.35
CA ILE A 218 -0.75 10.23 1.52
C ILE A 218 -1.74 9.66 2.52
N THR A 219 -1.53 8.41 2.91
CA THR A 219 -2.21 7.78 4.02
C THR A 219 -1.26 7.78 5.22
N LEU A 220 -1.68 8.42 6.30
CA LEU A 220 -0.93 8.52 7.55
C LEU A 220 -1.69 7.77 8.64
N GLU A 221 -0.99 6.85 9.30
CA GLU A 221 -1.50 6.00 10.36
C GLU A 221 -0.63 6.17 11.62
N PRO A 222 -0.93 7.16 12.46
CA PRO A 222 -0.26 7.33 13.73
C PRO A 222 -0.79 6.35 14.77
N GLU A 223 0.10 5.85 15.63
CA GLU A 223 -0.21 4.98 16.76
C GLU A 223 0.57 5.44 18.01
N VAL A 224 -0.10 5.51 19.16
CA VAL A 224 0.52 5.68 20.48
C VAL A 224 0.13 4.50 21.35
N SER A 225 1.15 3.85 21.92
CA SER A 225 1.02 2.84 22.95
C SER A 225 1.85 3.22 24.16
N TYR A 226 1.34 2.92 25.35
CA TYR A 226 2.06 3.13 26.61
C TYR A 226 1.68 2.04 27.61
N TYR A 227 2.52 1.81 28.60
CA TYR A 227 2.20 0.89 29.69
C TYR A 227 1.40 1.61 30.78
N ASP A 228 0.18 1.13 31.05
CA ASP A 228 -0.64 1.57 32.17
C ASP A 228 -0.41 0.62 33.36
N ARG A 229 0.37 1.10 34.33
CA ARG A 229 0.68 0.38 35.57
C ARG A 229 -0.56 0.06 36.41
N LYS A 230 -1.60 0.91 36.39
CA LYS A 230 -2.80 0.72 37.23
C LYS A 230 -3.68 -0.41 36.71
N ARG A 231 -3.78 -0.51 35.37
CA ARG A 231 -4.60 -1.51 34.69
C ARG A 231 -3.81 -2.73 34.24
N ASN A 232 -2.50 -2.76 34.53
CA ASN A 232 -1.54 -3.73 33.99
C ASN A 232 -1.78 -4.02 32.49
N SER A 233 -1.97 -2.96 31.70
CA SER A 233 -2.39 -3.08 30.31
C SER A 233 -1.62 -2.12 29.42
N PHE A 234 -1.71 -2.36 28.11
CA PHE A 234 -1.07 -1.55 27.08
C PHE A 234 -2.14 -0.89 26.23
N PRO A 235 -2.77 0.20 26.68
CA PRO A 235 -3.70 0.96 25.86
C PRO A 235 -3.02 1.40 24.56
N VAL A 236 -3.72 1.20 23.45
CA VAL A 236 -3.32 1.60 22.11
C VAL A 236 -4.32 2.63 21.60
N LYS A 237 -3.82 3.73 21.04
CA LYS A 237 -4.61 4.73 20.34
C LYS A 237 -4.04 4.88 18.94
N ASN A 238 -4.84 4.60 17.93
CA ASN A 238 -4.46 4.75 16.53
C ASN A 238 -5.48 5.61 15.78
N ALA A 239 -5.05 6.08 14.63
CA ALA A 239 -5.94 6.67 13.64
C ALA A 239 -5.43 6.37 12.25
N ALA A 240 -6.28 6.57 11.26
CA ALA A 240 -5.92 6.58 9.86
C ALA A 240 -6.52 7.82 9.20
N THR A 241 -5.73 8.52 8.40
CA THR A 241 -6.21 9.64 7.60
C THR A 241 -5.58 9.56 6.22
N THR A 242 -6.39 9.83 5.19
CA THR A 242 -5.92 9.92 3.82
C THR A 242 -6.08 11.35 3.34
N LEU A 243 -4.99 11.89 2.82
CA LEU A 243 -4.86 13.28 2.42
C LEU A 243 -4.42 13.35 0.97
N VAL A 244 -4.87 14.38 0.27
CA VAL A 244 -4.41 14.70 -1.09
C VAL A 244 -3.87 16.11 -1.07
N MET A 245 -2.64 16.29 -1.55
CA MET A 245 -1.93 17.56 -1.55
C MET A 245 -1.18 17.80 -2.84
N ASP A 246 -0.74 19.03 -3.07
CA ASP A 246 0.14 19.36 -4.19
C ASP A 246 1.58 18.89 -3.94
N ASP A 247 2.34 18.68 -5.02
CA ASP A 247 3.72 18.20 -5.01
C ASP A 247 4.70 19.29 -5.50
N PRO A 248 5.56 19.88 -4.65
CA PRO A 248 5.62 19.74 -3.20
C PRO A 248 4.51 20.54 -2.50
N GLY A 249 4.15 20.13 -1.28
CA GLY A 249 3.12 20.82 -0.52
C GLY A 249 3.25 20.63 0.99
N THR A 250 2.40 21.34 1.72
CA THR A 250 2.28 21.23 3.19
C THR A 250 0.81 21.23 3.60
N ILE A 251 0.41 20.26 4.42
CA ILE A 251 -0.94 20.16 5.01
C ILE A 251 -0.83 20.07 6.53
N VAL A 252 -1.78 20.67 7.22
CA VAL A 252 -1.98 20.52 8.66
C VAL A 252 -2.96 19.39 8.90
N ILE A 253 -2.56 18.36 9.65
CA ILE A 253 -3.36 17.13 9.82
C ILE A 253 -4.19 17.15 11.10
N ALA A 254 -3.71 17.89 12.10
CA ALA A 254 -4.37 18.02 13.38
C ALA A 254 -4.01 19.33 14.05
N SER A 255 -5.03 19.99 14.63
CA SER A 255 -4.85 20.91 15.74
C SER A 255 -5.55 20.34 16.96
N SER A 256 -4.85 20.37 18.09
CA SER A 256 -5.53 20.43 19.39
C SER A 256 -6.40 21.69 19.37
N GLY A 257 -7.72 21.54 19.44
CA GLY A 257 -8.64 22.66 19.48
C GLY A 257 -9.84 22.28 20.33
N ASP A 258 -9.96 22.95 21.48
CA ASP A 258 -10.99 23.00 22.55
C ASP A 258 -11.72 21.73 23.00
N ASN A 259 -11.92 20.74 22.13
CA ASN A 259 -12.54 19.48 22.46
C ASN A 259 -11.51 18.51 23.05
N LYS A 260 -11.54 18.38 24.38
CA LYS A 260 -10.59 17.62 25.22
C LYS A 260 -10.49 16.12 24.85
N ASP A 261 -11.44 15.60 24.08
CA ASP A 261 -11.58 14.17 23.79
C ASP A 261 -11.17 13.76 22.37
N SER A 262 -10.69 14.67 21.52
CA SER A 262 -10.24 14.30 20.18
C SER A 262 -8.96 13.43 20.21
N LEU A 263 -8.90 12.43 19.34
CA LEU A 263 -7.76 11.51 19.22
C LEU A 263 -6.44 12.25 18.94
N SER A 264 -6.50 13.36 18.19
CA SER A 264 -5.39 14.27 17.95
C SER A 264 -4.85 14.89 19.24
N VAL A 265 -5.70 15.41 20.12
CA VAL A 265 -5.31 15.97 21.43
C VAL A 265 -4.65 14.91 22.31
N ASN A 266 -5.24 13.72 22.35
CA ASN A 266 -4.71 12.60 23.13
C ASN A 266 -3.38 12.05 22.60
N PHE A 267 -3.22 12.01 21.28
CA PHE A 267 -1.99 11.62 20.61
C PHE A 267 -0.86 12.62 20.90
N LEU A 268 -1.15 13.91 20.75
CA LEU A 268 -0.20 15.00 21.01
C LEU A 268 0.20 15.07 22.50
N ARG A 269 -0.75 14.84 23.41
CA ARG A 269 -0.47 14.70 24.86
C ARG A 269 0.38 13.48 25.21
N GLY A 270 0.22 12.37 24.47
CA GLY A 270 1.04 11.17 24.64
C GLY A 270 2.52 11.41 24.33
N ILE A 271 2.82 12.30 23.38
CA ILE A 271 4.18 12.68 22.99
C ILE A 271 4.85 13.62 24.01
N ASN A 272 4.08 14.45 24.72
CA ASN A 272 4.63 15.43 25.66
C ASN A 272 3.83 15.46 26.99
N LYS A 273 4.22 14.61 27.95
CA LYS A 273 3.59 14.52 29.29
C LYS A 273 3.85 15.72 30.21
N LYS A 274 4.81 16.60 29.89
CA LYS A 274 5.33 17.61 30.84
C LYS A 274 4.61 18.95 30.80
N ASP A 275 3.83 19.24 29.74
CA ASP A 275 3.18 20.54 29.54
C ASP A 275 1.68 20.35 29.25
N SER A 276 0.85 20.46 30.31
CA SER A 276 -0.58 20.13 30.22
C SER A 276 -1.44 21.19 29.50
N LYS A 277 -0.86 22.35 29.18
CA LYS A 277 -1.52 23.52 28.58
C LYS A 277 -1.11 23.84 27.14
N SER A 278 -0.11 23.16 26.58
CA SER A 278 0.39 23.49 25.24
C SER A 278 -0.42 22.78 24.16
N GLU A 279 -1.13 23.54 23.33
CA GLU A 279 -1.80 23.03 22.13
C GLU A 279 -0.77 22.82 21.03
N PHE A 280 -0.68 21.60 20.48
CA PHE A 280 0.20 21.27 19.37
C PHE A 280 -0.58 21.13 18.07
N VAL A 281 0.11 21.43 16.97
CA VAL A 281 -0.33 21.28 15.60
C VAL A 281 0.64 20.35 14.89
N MET A 282 0.10 19.33 14.21
CA MET A 282 0.89 18.42 13.38
C MET A 282 0.88 18.94 11.95
N ILE A 283 2.07 19.24 11.43
CA ILE A 283 2.27 19.69 10.05
C ILE A 283 2.96 18.57 9.29
N LEU A 284 2.38 18.18 8.15
CA LEU A 284 2.97 17.25 7.22
C LEU A 284 3.38 17.98 5.96
N THR A 285 4.66 17.88 5.62
CA THR A 285 5.22 18.36 4.37
C THR A 285 5.66 17.16 3.54
N ALA A 286 5.29 17.16 2.26
CA ALA A 286 5.67 16.08 1.36
C ALA A 286 6.15 16.61 0.03
N ARG A 287 7.12 15.90 -0.55
CA ARG A 287 7.68 16.18 -1.87
C ARG A 287 8.12 14.90 -2.55
N SER A 288 7.87 14.77 -3.84
CA SER A 288 8.56 13.77 -4.65
C SER A 288 9.99 14.24 -4.94
N GLU A 289 10.92 13.30 -4.82
CA GLU A 289 12.29 13.49 -5.31
C GLU A 289 12.34 13.13 -6.81
N LYS A 290 13.21 13.83 -7.54
CA LYS A 290 13.39 13.63 -8.98
C LYS A 290 14.21 12.36 -9.27
#